data_AF-H5XT60-F1
#
_entry.id   AF-H5XT60-F1
#
_cell.length_a   1.000
_cell.length_b   1.000
_cell.length_c   1.000
_cell.angle_alpha   90.00
_cell.angle_beta   90.00
_cell.angle_gamma   90.00
#
_symmetry.space_group_name_H-M   'P 1'
#
loop_
_entity.id
_entity.type
_entity.pdbx_description
1 polymer ?
#
loop_
_entity_poly.entity_id
_entity_poly.type
_entity_poly.pdbx_seq_one_letter_code
_entity_poly.pdbx_strand_id
1 'polypeptide(L)'
;MSLDRRTTVIAQISAAVACNALAALRLAITEGLDAGLTKAEIQEVIRLAKDVQQQPISHVSHLTDQIFRDPKKKPHEHSAHCGCGGHHA
;
A
#
# COMPACT_ATOMS: atom_id res chain seq x y z
N MET A 1 22.89 -10.04 -16.50
CA MET A 1 21.80 -10.98 -16.85
C MET A 1 20.59 -10.14 -17.24
N SER A 2 19.99 -10.37 -18.42
CA SER A 2 18.74 -9.73 -18.84
C SER A 2 17.56 -10.66 -18.50
N LEU A 3 16.45 -10.08 -18.05
CA LEU A 3 15.20 -10.82 -17.87
C LEU A 3 14.63 -11.22 -19.23
N ASP A 4 13.96 -12.37 -19.29
CA ASP A 4 13.20 -12.74 -20.48
C ASP A 4 11.92 -11.88 -20.61
N ARG A 5 11.31 -11.96 -21.79
CA ARG A 5 10.13 -11.15 -22.13
C ARG A 5 8.94 -11.44 -21.21
N ARG A 6 8.67 -12.71 -20.86
CA ARG A 6 7.55 -13.04 -19.94
C ARG A 6 7.78 -12.41 -18.59
N THR A 7 8.99 -12.54 -18.04
CA THR A 7 9.32 -11.99 -16.73
C THR A 7 9.20 -10.46 -16.71
N THR A 8 9.63 -9.80 -17.80
CA THR A 8 9.49 -8.34 -17.95
C THR A 8 8.02 -7.90 -17.94
N VAL A 9 7.15 -8.62 -18.68
CA VAL A 9 5.73 -8.29 -18.75
C VAL A 9 5.01 -8.57 -17.44
N ILE A 10 5.35 -9.65 -16.72
CA ILE A 10 4.83 -9.91 -15.37
C ILE A 10 5.15 -8.73 -14.43
N ALA A 11 6.38 -8.20 -14.49
CA ALA A 11 6.78 -7.04 -13.69
C ALA A 11 5.98 -5.78 -14.07
N GLN A 12 5.73 -5.55 -15.36
CA GLN A 12 4.90 -4.44 -15.84
C GLN A 12 3.45 -4.55 -15.37
N ILE A 13 2.83 -5.73 -15.45
CA ILE A 13 1.47 -5.97 -14.94
C ILE A 13 1.44 -5.67 -13.43
N SER A 14 2.40 -6.21 -12.67
CA SER A 14 2.50 -6.01 -11.23
C SER A 14 2.59 -4.52 -10.87
N ALA A 15 3.48 -3.77 -11.53
CA ALA A 15 3.65 -2.35 -11.30
C ALA A 15 2.39 -1.55 -11.66
N ALA A 16 1.75 -1.86 -12.79
CA ALA A 16 0.54 -1.19 -13.21
C ALA A 16 -0.62 -1.40 -12.22
N VAL A 17 -0.77 -2.60 -11.66
CA VAL A 17 -1.77 -2.88 -10.62
C VAL A 17 -1.45 -2.14 -9.33
N ALA A 18 -0.22 -2.26 -8.82
CA ALA A 18 0.20 -1.64 -7.57
C ALA A 18 0.02 -0.11 -7.59
N CYS A 19 0.22 0.51 -8.75
CA CYS A 19 0.07 1.96 -8.95
C CYS A 19 -1.33 2.39 -9.45
N ASN A 20 -2.30 1.47 -9.56
CA ASN A 20 -3.61 1.74 -10.14
C ASN A 20 -3.58 2.38 -11.56
N ALA A 21 -2.56 2.06 -12.35
CA ALA A 21 -2.33 2.65 -13.67
C ALA A 21 -3.11 1.89 -14.76
N LEU A 22 -4.42 2.09 -14.82
CA LEU A 22 -5.36 1.33 -15.68
C LEU A 22 -4.97 1.31 -17.17
N ALA A 23 -4.48 2.42 -17.72
CA ALA A 23 -4.04 2.50 -19.10
C ALA A 23 -2.82 1.60 -19.37
N ALA A 24 -1.84 1.62 -18.47
CA ALA A 24 -0.66 0.76 -18.55
C ALA A 24 -1.02 -0.71 -18.32
N LEU A 25 -1.94 -0.99 -17.39
CA LEU A 25 -2.42 -2.34 -17.12
C LEU A 25 -3.06 -2.98 -18.35
N ARG A 26 -3.89 -2.21 -19.08
CA ARG A 26 -4.51 -2.69 -20.33
C ARG A 26 -3.47 -3.13 -21.35
N LEU A 27 -2.43 -2.30 -21.56
CA LEU A 27 -1.35 -2.61 -22.51
C LEU A 27 -0.55 -3.83 -22.05
N ALA A 28 -0.17 -3.88 -20.77
CA ALA A 28 0.64 -4.97 -20.22
C ALA A 28 -0.09 -6.32 -20.23
N ILE A 29 -1.43 -6.35 -20.04
CA ILE A 29 -2.23 -7.57 -20.16
C ILE A 29 -2.24 -8.07 -21.60
N THR A 30 -2.45 -7.19 -22.58
CA THR A 30 -2.41 -7.57 -24.00
C THR A 30 -1.04 -8.12 -24.36
N GLU A 31 0.03 -7.42 -23.99
CA GLU A 31 1.39 -7.90 -24.25
C GLU A 31 1.70 -9.21 -23.51
N GLY A 32 1.08 -9.43 -22.35
CA GLY A 32 1.24 -10.66 -21.59
C GLY A 32 0.63 -11.86 -22.30
N LEU A 33 -0.57 -11.72 -22.85
CA LEU A 33 -1.21 -12.73 -23.67
C LEU A 33 -0.36 -13.05 -24.91
N ASP A 34 0.20 -12.03 -25.57
CA ASP A 34 1.09 -12.20 -26.73
C ASP A 34 2.42 -12.87 -26.36
N ALA A 35 2.91 -12.67 -25.12
CA ALA A 35 4.05 -13.37 -24.55
C ALA A 35 3.71 -14.79 -24.03
N GLY A 36 2.49 -15.26 -24.27
CA GLY A 36 2.02 -16.59 -23.92
C GLY A 36 1.60 -16.76 -22.46
N LEU A 37 1.41 -15.68 -21.69
CA LEU A 37 0.84 -15.78 -20.35
C LEU A 37 -0.59 -16.28 -20.45
N THR A 38 -0.92 -17.25 -19.63
CA THR A 38 -2.31 -17.71 -19.50
C THR A 38 -3.13 -16.69 -18.73
N LYS A 39 -4.45 -16.73 -18.92
CA LYS A 39 -5.38 -15.90 -18.13
C LYS A 39 -5.22 -16.15 -16.63
N ALA A 40 -4.98 -17.40 -16.23
CA ALA A 40 -4.78 -17.78 -14.83
C ALA A 40 -3.50 -17.14 -14.24
N GLU A 41 -2.39 -17.15 -14.98
CA GLU A 41 -1.15 -16.49 -14.55
C GLU A 41 -1.34 -14.97 -14.40
N ILE A 42 -2.01 -14.33 -15.37
CA ILE A 42 -2.31 -12.89 -15.29
C ILE A 42 -3.19 -12.58 -14.08
N GLN A 43 -4.23 -13.38 -13.83
CA GLN A 43 -5.11 -13.22 -12.67
C GLN A 43 -4.34 -13.37 -11.34
N GLU A 44 -3.42 -14.33 -11.27
CA GLU A 44 -2.60 -14.54 -10.08
C GLU A 44 -1.65 -13.37 -9.83
N VAL A 45 -0.98 -12.86 -10.88
CA VAL A 45 -0.13 -11.66 -10.78
C VAL A 45 -0.94 -10.46 -10.29
N ILE A 46 -2.13 -10.23 -10.85
CA ILE A 46 -3.03 -9.16 -10.41
C ILE A 46 -3.42 -9.36 -8.95
N ARG A 47 -3.79 -10.57 -8.54
CA ARG A 47 -4.17 -10.88 -7.16
C ARG A 47 -3.05 -10.51 -6.18
N LEU A 48 -1.82 -10.93 -6.45
CA LEU A 48 -0.65 -10.63 -5.62
C LEU A 48 -0.34 -9.12 -5.59
N ALA A 49 -0.38 -8.45 -6.74
CA ALA A 49 -0.08 -7.02 -6.81
C ALA A 49 -1.14 -6.14 -6.14
N LYS A 50 -2.40 -6.60 -6.05
CA LYS A 50 -3.45 -5.90 -5.31
C LYS A 50 -3.15 -5.79 -3.81
N ASP A 51 -2.47 -6.77 -3.23
CA ASP A 51 -2.10 -6.72 -1.80
C ASP A 51 -1.15 -5.55 -1.52
N VAL A 52 -0.25 -5.25 -2.46
CA VAL A 52 0.62 -4.05 -2.39
C VAL A 52 -0.21 -2.77 -2.47
N GLN A 53 -1.21 -2.73 -3.34
CA GLN A 53 -2.11 -1.58 -3.47
C GLN A 53 -2.95 -1.32 -2.21
N GLN A 54 -3.33 -2.37 -1.47
CA GLN A 54 -4.14 -2.24 -0.25
C GLN A 54 -3.36 -1.60 0.92
N GLN A 55 -2.03 -1.73 0.96
CA GLN A 55 -1.22 -1.17 2.05
C GLN A 55 -1.31 0.37 2.13
N PRO A 56 -1.05 1.14 1.04
CA PRO A 56 -1.26 2.59 1.04
C PRO A 56 -2.69 3.00 1.40
N ILE A 57 -3.70 2.27 0.92
CA ILE A 57 -5.11 2.55 1.24
C ILE A 57 -5.33 2.42 2.75
N SER A 58 -4.83 1.35 3.36
CA SER A 58 -4.89 1.15 4.81
C SER A 58 -4.20 2.28 5.57
N HIS A 59 -3.02 2.72 5.13
CA HIS A 59 -2.28 3.82 5.76
C HIS A 59 -3.03 5.15 5.67
N VAL A 60 -3.60 5.48 4.51
CA VAL A 60 -4.39 6.71 4.32
C VAL A 60 -5.64 6.69 5.19
N SER A 61 -6.37 5.58 5.23
CA SER A 61 -7.53 5.42 6.10
C SER A 61 -7.14 5.59 7.58
N HIS A 62 -6.06 4.94 8.01
CA HIS A 62 -5.59 5.05 9.40
C HIS A 62 -5.21 6.48 9.79
N LEU A 63 -4.47 7.19 8.93
CA LEU A 63 -4.10 8.59 9.16
C LEU A 63 -5.35 9.48 9.20
N THR A 64 -6.29 9.27 8.29
CA THR A 64 -7.56 10.01 8.24
C THR A 64 -8.33 9.82 9.55
N ASP A 65 -8.44 8.58 10.03
CA ASP A 65 -9.07 8.27 11.31
C ASP A 65 -8.35 8.93 12.50
N GLN A 66 -7.01 9.03 12.46
CA GLN A 66 -6.25 9.72 13.50
C GLN A 66 -6.54 11.22 13.50
N ILE A 67 -6.62 11.86 12.34
CA ILE A 67 -6.91 13.30 12.20
C ILE A 67 -8.33 13.62 12.64
N PHE A 68 -9.30 12.77 12.31
CA PHE A 68 -10.71 12.96 12.68
C PHE A 68 -11.04 12.62 14.13
N ARG A 69 -10.15 11.94 14.86
CA ARG A 69 -10.32 11.80 16.32
C ARG A 69 -10.07 13.16 16.96
N ASP A 70 -11.10 13.69 17.61
CA ASP A 70 -10.91 14.79 18.55
C ASP A 70 -9.78 14.44 19.52
N PRO A 71 -8.83 15.35 19.78
CA PRO A 71 -7.84 15.12 20.83
C PRO A 71 -8.63 14.90 22.11
N LYS A 72 -8.63 13.67 22.63
CA LYS A 72 -9.02 13.40 24.01
C LYS A 72 -8.00 14.14 24.88
N LYS A 73 -8.21 15.43 25.10
CA LYS A 73 -7.68 16.10 26.27
C LYS A 73 -8.28 15.34 27.44
N LYS A 74 -7.55 14.35 27.96
CA LYS A 74 -7.72 14.04 29.37
C LYS A 74 -7.24 15.31 30.07
N PRO A 75 -8.09 16.05 30.79
CA PRO A 75 -7.57 17.05 31.69
C PRO A 75 -6.64 16.26 32.61
N HIS A 76 -5.35 16.57 32.53
CA HIS A 76 -4.43 16.11 33.54
C HIS A 76 -4.83 16.87 34.82
N GLU A 77 -5.69 16.27 35.65
CA GLU A 77 -5.92 16.77 36.99
C GLU A 77 -4.64 16.57 37.80
N HIS A 78 -3.95 17.66 38.11
CA HIS A 78 -2.86 17.63 39.07
C HIS A 78 -3.45 17.31 40.44
N SER A 79 -3.29 16.07 40.89
CA SER A 79 -3.42 15.74 42.30
C SER A 79 -2.10 16.09 43.01
N ALA A 80 -2.15 16.26 44.33
CA ALA A 80 -0.97 16.50 45.19
C ALA A 80 0.11 15.39 45.11
N HIS A 81 -0.13 14.32 44.35
CA HIS A 81 0.77 13.19 44.12
C HIS A 81 1.22 13.04 42.66
N CYS A 82 1.01 14.06 41.80
CA CYS A 82 1.58 14.07 40.45
C CYS A 82 3.11 14.18 40.54
N GLY A 83 3.84 13.11 40.22
CA GLY A 83 5.31 13.07 40.16
C GLY A 83 5.93 13.84 38.99
N CYS A 84 5.35 15.00 38.67
CA CYS A 84 5.52 15.71 37.40
C CYS A 84 6.48 16.92 37.55
N GLY A 85 7.10 17.08 38.71
CA GLY A 85 8.14 18.07 38.98
C GLY A 85 9.41 17.38 39.43
N GLY A 86 10.36 17.20 38.50
CA GLY A 86 11.61 16.52 38.82
C GLY A 86 12.65 16.53 37.69
N HIS A 87 12.82 17.66 36.99
CA HIS A 87 14.01 17.89 36.17
C HIS A 87 14.52 19.32 36.33
N HIS A 88 15.19 19.58 37.45
CA HIS A 88 16.19 20.63 37.57
C HIS A 88 17.32 20.14 38.49
N ALA A 89 18.37 19.63 37.87
CA ALA A 89 19.80 19.69 38.22
C ALA A 89 20.54 18.55 37.51
#